data_AF-A0A3S2LRE5-F1
#
_entry.id   AF-A0A3S2LRE5-F1
#
_cell.length_a   1.000
_cell.length_b   1.000
_cell.length_c   1.000
_cell.angle_alpha   90.00
_cell.angle_beta   90.00
_cell.angle_gamma   90.00
#
_symmetry.space_group_name_H-M   'P 1'
#
loop_
_entity.id
_entity.type
_entity.pdbx_description
1 polymer ?
#
loop_
_entity_poly.entity_id
_entity_poly.type
_entity_poly.pdbx_seq_one_letter_code
_entity_poly.pdbx_strand_id
1 'polypeptide(L)'
;MLGRLNHVALAVPDLAAAVAAYRNTLGAEVTAPQALPEHGVTVVFVNVGNTKVELLEPLGEGSPIAAFLEKNPSGGMHHLCY
;
A
#
# COMPACT_ATOMS: atom_id res chain seq x y z
N MET A 1 2.26 9.85 -24.30
CA MET A 1 0.80 9.91 -24.07
C MET A 1 0.51 9.30 -22.70
N LEU A 2 -0.48 9.84 -22.00
CA LEU A 2 -0.88 9.37 -20.67
C LEU A 2 -1.71 8.08 -20.76
N GLY A 3 -1.50 7.14 -19.83
CA GLY A 3 -2.16 5.84 -19.77
C GLY A 3 -3.31 5.78 -18.75
N ARG A 4 -3.77 4.54 -18.48
CA ARG A 4 -4.74 4.26 -17.42
C ARG A 4 -4.06 4.30 -16.05
N LEU A 5 -4.82 4.60 -15.00
CA LEU A 5 -4.33 4.47 -13.63
C LEU A 5 -3.91 3.02 -13.34
N ASN A 6 -2.63 2.82 -13.04
CA ASN A 6 -2.08 1.53 -12.64
C ASN A 6 -2.51 1.16 -11.22
N HIS A 7 -2.26 2.06 -10.25
CA HIS A 7 -2.61 1.88 -8.85
C HIS A 7 -2.72 3.19 -8.07
N VAL A 8 -3.33 3.10 -6.90
CA VAL A 8 -3.26 4.08 -5.80
C VAL A 8 -2.47 3.46 -4.65
N ALA A 9 -1.41 4.13 -4.19
CA ALA A 9 -0.62 3.64 -3.06
C ALA A 9 -1.04 4.29 -1.75
N LEU A 10 -1.30 3.47 -0.73
CA LEU A 10 -1.57 3.88 0.63
C LEU A 10 -0.42 3.46 1.53
N ALA A 11 0.23 4.41 2.19
CA ALA A 11 1.15 4.09 3.27
C ALA A 11 0.32 3.78 4.53
N VAL A 12 0.58 2.64 5.15
CA VAL A 12 -0.16 2.15 6.32
C VAL A 12 0.79 1.87 7.48
N PRO A 13 0.41 2.19 8.73
CA PRO A 13 1.27 1.95 9.90
C PRO A 13 1.25 0.48 10.36
N ASP A 14 0.24 -0.29 9.94
CA ASP A 14 0.09 -1.72 10.21
C ASP A 14 -0.54 -2.39 8.97
N LEU A 15 0.27 -3.17 8.25
CA LEU A 15 -0.15 -3.83 7.03
C LEU A 15 -1.24 -4.89 7.30
N ALA A 16 -1.14 -5.63 8.39
CA ALA A 16 -2.09 -6.69 8.72
C ALA A 16 -3.47 -6.12 9.03
N ALA A 17 -3.53 -5.03 9.80
CA ALA A 17 -4.77 -4.33 10.11
C ALA A 17 -5.41 -3.73 8.85
N ALA A 18 -4.62 -3.11 7.97
CA ALA A 18 -5.10 -2.57 6.70
C ALA A 18 -5.66 -3.68 5.79
N VAL A 19 -4.95 -4.80 5.67
CA VAL A 19 -5.41 -5.98 4.92
C VAL A 19 -6.73 -6.52 5.47
N ALA A 20 -6.85 -6.62 6.80
CA ALA A 20 -8.08 -7.08 7.42
C ALA A 20 -9.26 -6.15 7.13
N ALA A 21 -9.05 -4.83 7.11
CA ALA A 21 -10.10 -3.87 6.75
C ALA A 21 -10.60 -4.08 5.30
N TYR A 22 -9.68 -4.22 4.34
CA TYR A 22 -10.07 -4.45 2.95
C TYR A 22 -10.69 -5.84 2.73
N ARG A 23 -10.08 -6.89 3.27
CA ARG A 23 -10.56 -8.27 3.07
C ARG A 23 -11.84 -8.55 3.83
N ASN A 24 -11.86 -8.30 5.14
CA ASN A 24 -12.90 -8.80 6.02
C ASN A 24 -14.09 -7.83 6.13
N THR A 25 -13.82 -6.52 6.10
CA THR A 25 -14.89 -5.51 6.20
C THR A 25 -15.46 -5.15 4.84
N LEU A 26 -14.60 -4.96 3.84
CA LEU A 26 -15.03 -4.52 2.50
C LEU A 26 -15.20 -5.68 1.49
N GLY A 27 -14.78 -6.90 1.85
CA GLY A 27 -14.93 -8.08 0.99
C GLY A 27 -14.01 -8.08 -0.23
N ALA A 28 -12.93 -7.30 -0.21
CA ALA A 28 -12.01 -7.18 -1.34
C ALA A 28 -11.08 -8.40 -1.47
N GLU A 29 -10.71 -8.73 -2.70
CA GLU A 29 -9.65 -9.68 -2.99
C GLU A 29 -8.29 -9.03 -2.72
N VAL A 30 -7.46 -9.66 -1.88
CA VAL A 30 -6.14 -9.14 -1.51
C VAL A 30 -5.09 -10.25 -1.56
N THR A 31 -3.89 -9.90 -2.05
CA THR A 31 -2.77 -10.83 -2.15
C THR A 31 -2.14 -11.12 -0.78
N ALA A 32 -1.20 -12.07 -0.74
CA ALA A 32 -0.28 -12.19 0.39
C ALA A 32 0.67 -10.98 0.43
N PRO A 33 1.22 -10.63 1.62
CA PRO A 33 2.28 -9.65 1.74
C PRO A 33 3.53 -10.08 0.97
N GLN A 34 4.12 -9.14 0.24
CA GLN A 34 5.37 -9.32 -0.48
C GLN A 34 6.40 -8.32 0.03
N ALA A 35 7.49 -8.82 0.60
CA ALA A 35 8.64 -7.99 0.95
C ALA A 35 9.39 -7.57 -0.33
N LEU A 36 9.68 -6.28 -0.47
CA LEU A 36 10.48 -5.70 -1.55
C LEU A 36 11.66 -4.92 -0.95
N PRO A 37 12.74 -5.61 -0.53
CA PRO A 37 13.87 -4.96 0.16
C PRO A 37 14.53 -3.85 -0.66
N GLU A 38 14.64 -4.03 -1.97
CA GLU A 38 15.19 -3.05 -2.92
C GLU A 38 14.37 -1.75 -3.01
N HIS A 39 13.10 -1.81 -2.62
CA HIS A 39 12.20 -0.66 -2.55
C HIS A 39 11.94 -0.19 -1.11
N GLY A 40 12.48 -0.90 -0.10
CA GLY A 40 12.30 -0.58 1.30
C GLY A 40 10.84 -0.63 1.77
N VAL A 41 10.00 -1.49 1.16
CA VAL A 41 8.60 -1.66 1.56
C VAL A 41 8.16 -3.13 1.56
N THR A 42 7.16 -3.45 2.37
CA THR A 42 6.31 -4.63 2.19
C THR A 42 4.99 -4.17 1.57
N VAL A 43 4.55 -4.83 0.51
CA VAL A 43 3.34 -4.47 -0.23
C VAL A 43 2.28 -5.57 -0.17
N VAL A 44 1.01 -5.16 -0.10
CA VAL A 44 -0.15 -6.01 -0.42
C VAL A 44 -0.99 -5.32 -1.49
N PHE A 45 -1.42 -6.10 -2.48
CA PHE A 45 -2.29 -5.61 -3.54
C PHE A 45 -3.74 -5.93 -3.22
N VAL A 46 -4.59 -4.91 -3.27
CA VAL A 46 -6.05 -5.03 -3.24
C VAL A 46 -6.55 -4.90 -4.66
N ASN A 47 -7.24 -5.93 -5.16
CA ASN A 47 -7.82 -5.94 -6.49
C ASN A 47 -9.23 -5.30 -6.44
N VAL A 48 -9.44 -4.26 -7.23
CA VAL A 48 -10.74 -3.58 -7.37
C VAL A 48 -11.30 -3.65 -8.80
N GLY A 49 -10.77 -4.56 -9.62
CA GLY A 49 -11.24 -4.84 -10.97
C GLY A 49 -10.68 -3.91 -12.04
N ASN A 50 -10.87 -2.59 -11.91
CA ASN A 50 -10.41 -1.61 -12.90
C ASN A 50 -8.99 -1.06 -12.64
N THR A 51 -8.50 -1.18 -11.41
CA THR A 51 -7.17 -0.75 -10.96
C THR A 51 -6.76 -1.54 -9.71
N LYS A 52 -5.69 -1.12 -9.02
CA LYS A 52 -5.27 -1.71 -7.74
C LYS A 52 -5.13 -0.63 -6.66
N VAL A 53 -5.29 -1.06 -5.41
CA VAL A 53 -4.74 -0.33 -4.26
C VAL A 53 -3.52 -1.09 -3.76
N GLU A 54 -2.42 -0.38 -3.56
CA GLU A 54 -1.20 -0.92 -2.96
C GLU A 54 -1.12 -0.44 -1.51
N LEU A 55 -1.18 -1.37 -0.56
CA LEU A 55 -0.95 -1.10 0.85
C LEU A 55 0.54 -1.28 1.12
N LEU A 56 1.20 -0.22 1.56
CA LEU A 56 2.65 -0.18 1.75
C LEU A 56 2.98 0.04 3.22
N GLU A 57 3.81 -0.85 3.77
CA GLU A 57 4.40 -0.71 5.09
C GLU A 57 5.93 -0.60 4.97
N PRO A 58 6.60 0.26 5.76
CA PRO A 58 8.05 0.40 5.72
C PRO A 58 8.77 -0.94 5.95
N LEU A 59 9.80 -1.20 5.15
CA LEU A 59 10.71 -2.33 5.34
C LEU A 59 12.14 -1.81 5.44
N GLY A 60 12.74 -2.01 6.61
CA GLY A 60 14.09 -1.52 6.94
C GLY A 60 14.13 -0.03 7.31
N GLU A 61 15.26 0.40 7.86
CA GLU A 61 15.46 1.76 8.39
C GLU A 61 15.50 2.84 7.30
N GLY A 62 15.82 2.46 6.06
CA GLY A 62 15.92 3.36 4.91
C GLY A 62 14.65 3.47 4.06
N SER A 63 13.49 3.07 4.57
CA SER A 63 12.26 3.05 3.78
C SER A 63 11.89 4.45 3.26
N PRO A 64 11.56 4.59 1.97
CA PRO A 64 11.22 5.90 1.38
C PRO A 64 9.91 6.49 1.94
N ILE A 65 9.05 5.66 2.54
CA ILE A 65 7.75 6.07 3.09
C ILE A 65 7.77 6.30 4.61
N ALA A 66 8.90 6.08 5.30
CA ALA A 66 9.00 6.21 6.74
C ALA A 66 8.65 7.64 7.22
N ALA A 67 9.28 8.65 6.62
CA ALA A 67 9.02 10.06 6.94
C ALA A 67 7.57 10.49 6.64
N PHE A 68 6.88 9.81 5.72
CA PHE A 68 5.46 10.06 5.47
C PHE A 68 4.62 9.58 6.65
N LEU A 69 4.87 8.38 7.18
CA LEU A 69 4.14 7.84 8.33
C LEU A 69 4.47 8.55 9.65
N GLU A 70 5.68 9.08 9.81
CA GLU A 70 6.01 9.95 10.95
C GLU A 70 5.11 11.20 10.98
N LYS A 71 4.84 11.79 9.79
CA LYS A 71 3.97 12.96 9.65
C LYS A 71 2.48 12.59 9.66
N ASN A 72 2.15 11.37 9.23
CA ASN A 72 0.79 10.85 9.10
C ASN A 72 0.68 9.51 9.85
N PRO A 73 0.63 9.52 11.19
CA PRO A 73 0.74 8.30 12.00
C PRO A 73 -0.40 7.30 11.76
N SER A 74 -1.56 7.77 11.27
CA SER A 74 -2.70 6.92 10.91
C SER A 74 -2.62 6.35 9.47
N GLY A 75 -1.55 6.65 8.73
CA GLY A 75 -1.44 6.33 7.30
C GLY A 75 -2.14 7.34 6.39
N GLY A 76 -2.13 7.06 5.08
CA GLY A 76 -2.79 7.90 4.07
C GLY A 76 -2.41 7.58 2.62
N MET A 77 -3.04 8.29 1.68
CA MET A 77 -2.69 8.23 0.26
C MET A 77 -1.30 8.82 0.03
N HIS A 78 -0.39 8.01 -0.52
CA HIS A 78 1.00 8.39 -0.75
C HIS A 78 1.21 8.87 -2.19
N HIS A 79 0.74 8.11 -3.19
CA HIS A 79 0.90 8.49 -4.60
C HIS A 79 -0.08 7.77 -5.53
N LEU A 80 -0.11 8.22 -6.78
CA LEU A 80 -0.84 7.63 -7.90
C LEU A 80 0.16 7.24 -9.00
N CYS A 81 -0.06 6.10 -9.65
CA CYS A 81 0.76 5.65 -10.79
C CYS A 81 -0.11 5.55 -12.05
N TYR A 82 0.34 6.14 -13.16
CA TYR A 82 -0.34 6.18 -14.47
C TYR A 82 0.50 5.52 -15.57
#